data_AF-A0A0H2VT23-F1
#
_entry.id   AF-A0A0H2VT23-F1
#
_cell.length_a   1.000
_cell.length_b   1.000
_cell.length_c   1.000
_cell.angle_alpha   90.00
_cell.angle_beta   90.00
_cell.angle_gamma   90.00
#
_symmetry.space_group_name_H-M   'P 1'
#
loop_
_entity.id
_entity.type
_entity.pdbx_description
1 polymer ?
#
loop_
_entity_poly.entity_id
_entity_poly.type
_entity_poly.pdbx_seq_one_letter_code
_entity_poly.pdbx_strand_id
1 'polypeptide(L)'
;METSTRRAGGEQLKGQYADAGFMMLQEHATWPDGGNAVEPGITELRDMMLDGRFKVFNTCEPFFEEFRLYHRDENGKIVKLNDDVLSAVRYAYMMRRFAKMMRDIKKPKEKKIPAPIRPIARRT
;
A
#
# COMPACT_ATOMS: atom_id res chain seq x y z
N MET A 1 -9.42 -38.28 5.14
CA MET A 1 -8.49 -37.16 5.41
C MET A 1 -8.48 -36.28 4.18
N GLU A 2 -9.32 -35.25 4.16
CA GLU A 2 -9.56 -34.43 2.98
C GLU A 2 -8.65 -33.19 3.04
N THR A 3 -7.80 -33.03 2.04
CA THR A 3 -6.86 -31.92 1.92
C THR A 3 -7.62 -30.62 1.64
N SER A 4 -7.88 -29.82 2.69
CA SER A 4 -8.43 -28.47 2.56
C SER A 4 -7.39 -27.55 1.91
N THR A 5 -7.40 -27.52 0.58
CA THR A 5 -6.61 -26.59 -0.23
C THR A 5 -6.97 -25.16 0.22
N ARG A 6 -6.06 -24.47 0.92
CA ARG A 6 -6.18 -23.06 1.32
C ARG A 6 -6.30 -22.18 0.07
N ARG A 7 -7.50 -22.08 -0.49
CA ARG A 7 -7.80 -21.30 -1.72
C ARG A 7 -8.78 -20.15 -1.51
N ALA A 8 -9.01 -19.74 -0.26
CA ALA A 8 -9.83 -18.57 0.08
C ALA A 8 -9.05 -17.48 0.83
N GLY A 9 -7.71 -17.44 0.71
CA GLY A 9 -6.88 -16.54 1.54
C GLY A 9 -7.15 -15.05 1.28
N GLY A 10 -7.10 -14.60 0.03
CA GLY A 10 -7.15 -13.18 -0.30
C GLY A 10 -8.49 -12.51 0.05
N GLU A 11 -9.61 -13.16 -0.28
CA GLU A 11 -10.94 -12.62 0.00
C GLU A 11 -11.28 -12.69 1.49
N GLN A 12 -10.86 -13.75 2.18
CA GLN A 12 -11.05 -13.88 3.62
C GLN A 12 -10.16 -12.89 4.40
N LEU A 13 -8.90 -12.71 4.01
CA LEU A 13 -8.01 -11.70 4.58
C LEU A 13 -8.58 -10.30 4.37
N LYS A 14 -9.04 -9.99 3.15
CA LYS A 14 -9.72 -8.72 2.87
C LYS A 14 -10.89 -8.48 3.84
N GLY A 15 -11.72 -9.50 4.08
CA GLY A 15 -12.79 -9.44 5.08
C GLY A 15 -12.27 -9.07 6.47
N GLN A 16 -11.25 -9.78 6.97
CA GLN A 16 -10.64 -9.51 8.27
C GLN A 16 -10.08 -8.09 8.39
N TYR A 17 -9.42 -7.60 7.34
CA TYR A 17 -8.90 -6.23 7.34
C TYR A 17 -10.02 -5.17 7.23
N ALA A 18 -11.09 -5.46 6.47
CA ALA A 18 -12.26 -4.58 6.42
C ALA A 18 -12.94 -4.49 7.80
N ASP A 19 -13.07 -5.62 8.49
CA ASP A 19 -13.62 -5.70 9.85
C ASP A 19 -12.72 -4.99 10.87
N ALA A 20 -11.40 -5.01 10.68
CA ALA A 20 -10.44 -4.24 11.47
C ALA A 20 -10.50 -2.71 11.22
N GLY A 21 -11.36 -2.26 10.29
CA GLY A 21 -11.60 -0.85 9.99
C GLY A 21 -10.77 -0.27 8.85
N PHE A 22 -10.04 -1.10 8.09
CA PHE A 22 -9.35 -0.65 6.88
C PHE A 22 -10.35 -0.46 5.74
N MET A 23 -10.19 0.63 4.98
CA MET A 23 -10.99 0.89 3.78
C MET A 23 -10.47 0.04 2.61
N MET A 24 -10.85 -1.25 2.59
CA MET A 24 -10.49 -2.18 1.52
C MET A 24 -11.25 -1.91 0.22
N LEU A 25 -10.56 -1.99 -0.92
CA LEU A 25 -11.18 -1.90 -2.24
C LEU A 25 -12.05 -3.14 -2.52
N GLN A 26 -13.07 -2.97 -3.38
CA GLN A 26 -14.00 -4.06 -3.71
C GLN A 26 -13.31 -5.20 -4.46
N GLU A 27 -12.38 -4.89 -5.35
CA GLU A 27 -11.66 -5.87 -6.16
C GLU A 27 -10.19 -5.95 -5.80
N HIS A 28 -9.57 -7.07 -6.19
CA HIS A 28 -8.13 -7.26 -6.08
C HIS A 28 -7.37 -6.32 -7.03
N ALA A 29 -6.08 -6.15 -6.79
CA ALA A 29 -5.26 -5.25 -7.60
C ALA A 29 -5.15 -5.75 -9.05
N THR A 30 -5.70 -4.99 -9.98
CA THR A 30 -5.67 -5.24 -11.43
C THR A 30 -5.29 -3.96 -12.17
N TRP A 31 -4.69 -4.12 -13.35
CA TRP A 31 -4.53 -3.05 -14.33
C TRP A 31 -5.89 -2.62 -14.88
N PRO A 32 -6.00 -1.43 -15.49
CA PRO A 32 -7.22 -0.99 -16.17
C PRO A 32 -7.76 -2.01 -17.18
N ASP A 33 -6.85 -2.75 -17.83
CA ASP A 33 -7.16 -3.78 -18.82
C ASP A 33 -7.53 -5.14 -18.19
N GLY A 34 -7.66 -5.21 -16.86
CA GLY A 34 -8.03 -6.42 -16.11
C GLY A 34 -6.88 -7.41 -15.85
N GLY A 35 -5.71 -7.23 -16.45
CA GLY A 35 -4.52 -8.04 -16.17
C GLY A 35 -3.93 -7.77 -14.77
N ASN A 36 -3.17 -8.73 -14.22
CA ASN A 36 -2.37 -8.55 -13.00
C ASN A 36 -0.89 -8.89 -13.25
N ALA A 37 -0.38 -8.53 -14.43
CA ALA A 37 1.01 -8.77 -14.78
C ALA A 37 1.94 -7.92 -13.90
N VAL A 38 2.99 -8.55 -13.39
CA VAL A 38 3.98 -7.93 -12.49
C VAL A 38 4.99 -7.08 -13.27
N GLU A 39 5.46 -7.59 -14.41
CA GLU A 39 6.50 -6.96 -15.25
C GLU A 39 6.17 -5.52 -15.68
N PRO A 40 4.96 -5.21 -16.19
CA PRO A 40 4.63 -3.83 -16.60
C PRO A 40 4.74 -2.85 -15.43
N GLY A 41 4.36 -3.27 -14.23
CA GLY A 41 4.42 -2.42 -13.05
C GLY A 41 5.84 -2.09 -12.64
N ILE A 42 6.77 -3.02 -12.81
CA ILE A 42 8.18 -2.81 -12.49
C ILE A 42 8.84 -1.92 -13.54
N THR A 43 8.57 -2.15 -14.82
CA THR A 43 9.11 -1.31 -15.90
C THR A 43 8.64 0.14 -15.73
N GLU A 44 7.34 0.37 -15.54
CA GLU A 44 6.83 1.73 -15.34
C GLU A 44 7.35 2.39 -14.05
N LEU A 45 7.41 1.65 -12.93
CA LEU A 45 7.98 2.18 -11.69
C LEU A 45 9.46 2.54 -11.87
N ARG A 46 10.23 1.70 -12.55
CA ARG A 46 11.65 1.94 -12.85
C ARG A 46 11.82 3.18 -13.73
N ASP A 47 11.02 3.34 -14.78
CA ASP A 47 11.09 4.50 -15.66
C ASP A 47 10.78 5.79 -14.89
N MET A 48 9.76 5.78 -14.03
CA MET A 48 9.47 6.93 -13.17
C MET A 48 10.58 7.21 -12.15
N MET A 49 11.31 6.19 -11.67
CA MET A 49 12.47 6.40 -10.80
C MET A 49 13.62 7.09 -11.56
N LEU A 50 13.90 6.64 -12.80
CA LEU A 50 14.93 7.23 -13.66
C LEU A 50 14.60 8.67 -14.04
N ASP A 51 13.34 8.95 -14.38
CA ASP A 51 12.83 10.30 -14.65
C ASP A 51 12.79 11.18 -13.39
N GLY A 52 12.98 10.60 -12.21
CA GLY A 52 12.86 11.29 -10.94
C GLY A 52 11.44 11.69 -10.56
N ARG A 53 10.41 11.07 -11.16
CA ARG A 53 8.98 11.27 -10.84
C ARG A 53 8.52 10.41 -9.66
N PHE A 54 9.18 9.28 -9.42
CA PHE A 54 8.95 8.46 -8.23
C PHE A 54 9.92 8.85 -7.12
N LYS A 55 9.40 9.17 -5.94
CA LYS A 55 10.18 9.56 -4.76
C LYS A 55 9.73 8.75 -3.55
N VAL A 56 10.69 8.33 -2.73
CA VAL A 56 10.45 7.60 -1.48
C VAL A 56 10.98 8.44 -0.33
N PHE A 57 10.20 8.52 0.75
CA PHE A 57 10.60 9.21 1.97
C PHE A 57 11.76 8.45 2.64
N ASN A 58 12.73 9.17 3.20
CA ASN A 58 13.89 8.59 3.85
C ASN A 58 13.54 7.71 5.07
N THR A 59 12.37 7.94 5.70
CA THR A 59 11.86 7.14 6.82
C THR A 59 11.34 5.77 6.41
N CYS A 60 11.18 5.51 5.12
CA CYS A 60 10.74 4.21 4.60
C CYS A 60 11.94 3.27 4.38
N GLU A 61 12.73 3.03 5.41
CA GLU A 61 13.92 2.17 5.36
C GLU A 61 13.65 0.76 4.80
N PRO A 62 12.54 0.06 5.17
CA PRO A 62 12.23 -1.26 4.64
C PRO A 62 12.12 -1.29 3.11
N PHE A 63 11.64 -0.20 2.49
CA PHE A 63 11.60 -0.11 1.02
C PHE A 63 13.01 -0.18 0.43
N PHE A 64 13.97 0.52 1.02
CA PHE A 64 15.35 0.55 0.51
C PHE A 64 16.09 -0.77 0.77
N GLU A 65 15.77 -1.47 1.86
CA GLU A 65 16.30 -2.82 2.12
C GLU A 65 15.86 -3.81 1.05
N GLU A 66 14.56 -3.89 0.77
CA GLU A 66 14.03 -4.75 -0.27
C GLU A 66 14.54 -4.34 -1.65
N PHE A 67 14.57 -3.03 -1.95
CA PHE A 67 15.04 -2.51 -3.23
C PHE A 67 16.48 -2.90 -3.54
N ARG A 68 17.36 -2.93 -2.52
CA ARG A 68 18.77 -3.34 -2.69
C ARG A 68 18.93 -4.83 -3.00
N LEU A 69 18.03 -5.67 -2.47
CA LEU A 69 18.07 -7.11 -2.65
C LEU A 69 17.27 -7.57 -3.87
N TYR A 70 16.47 -6.68 -4.47
CA TYR A 70 15.62 -7.01 -5.60
C TYR A 70 16.44 -7.28 -6.87
N HIS A 71 16.44 -8.52 -7.34
CA HIS A 71 17.21 -8.94 -8.51
C HIS A 71 16.44 -9.95 -9.37
N ARG A 72 16.96 -10.16 -10.58
CA ARG A 72 16.50 -11.21 -11.50
C ARG A 72 17.49 -12.36 -11.46
N ASP A 73 16.96 -13.58 -11.53
CA ASP A 73 17.72 -14.80 -11.67
C ASP A 73 18.41 -14.87 -13.05
N GLU A 74 19.32 -15.82 -13.22
CA GLU A 74 20.02 -16.11 -14.48
C GLU A 74 19.04 -16.38 -15.64
N ASN A 75 17.84 -16.87 -15.32
CA ASN A 75 16.75 -17.11 -16.26
C ASN A 75 15.90 -15.87 -16.59
N GLY A 76 16.30 -14.68 -16.11
CA GLY A 76 15.59 -13.41 -16.31
C GLY A 76 14.29 -13.25 -15.51
N LYS A 77 13.96 -14.23 -14.64
CA LYS A 77 12.79 -14.18 -13.76
C LYS A 77 13.07 -13.39 -12.50
N ILE A 78 12.08 -12.64 -12.04
CA ILE A 78 12.14 -11.94 -10.76
C ILE A 78 12.23 -12.95 -9.62
N VAL A 79 13.22 -12.76 -8.76
CA VAL A 79 13.35 -13.53 -7.52
C VAL A 79 12.40 -12.93 -6.49
N LYS A 80 11.37 -13.71 -6.11
CA LYS A 80 10.34 -13.31 -5.13
C LYS A 80 10.80 -13.61 -3.70
N LEU A 81 11.91 -12.98 -3.30
CA LEU A 81 12.43 -13.05 -1.95
C LEU A 81 12.47 -11.64 -1.38
N ASN A 82 11.85 -11.45 -0.21
CA ASN A 82 11.78 -10.17 0.50
C ASN A 82 11.26 -9.03 -0.39
N ASP A 83 10.12 -9.24 -1.06
CA ASP A 83 9.49 -8.27 -1.96
C ASP A 83 8.10 -7.83 -1.48
N ASP A 84 7.86 -7.87 -0.16
CA ASP A 84 6.56 -7.57 0.45
C ASP A 84 6.18 -6.09 0.28
N VAL A 85 7.09 -5.17 0.66
CA VAL A 85 6.91 -3.72 0.50
C VAL A 85 6.90 -3.35 -0.97
N LEU A 86 7.81 -3.90 -1.79
CA LEU A 86 7.85 -3.65 -3.23
C LEU A 86 6.56 -4.11 -3.92
N SER A 87 6.04 -5.27 -3.54
CA SER A 87 4.75 -5.76 -4.03
C SER A 87 3.60 -4.84 -3.60
N ALA A 88 3.58 -4.37 -2.35
CA ALA A 88 2.58 -3.42 -1.87
C ALA A 88 2.63 -2.09 -2.64
N VAL A 89 3.82 -1.52 -2.89
CA VAL A 89 3.99 -0.31 -3.69
C VAL A 89 3.50 -0.54 -5.12
N ARG A 90 3.80 -1.69 -5.72
CA ARG A 90 3.32 -2.04 -7.05
C ARG A 90 1.80 -2.14 -7.10
N TYR A 91 1.15 -2.77 -6.12
CA TYR A 91 -0.31 -2.83 -6.06
C TYR A 91 -0.94 -1.44 -5.88
N ALA A 92 -0.33 -0.59 -5.04
CA ALA A 92 -0.76 0.80 -4.89
C ALA A 92 -0.65 1.58 -6.21
N TYR A 93 0.43 1.35 -6.97
CA TYR A 93 0.61 1.95 -8.29
C TYR A 93 -0.42 1.46 -9.31
N MET A 94 -0.67 0.14 -9.36
CA MET A 94 -1.67 -0.47 -10.24
C MET A 94 -3.08 0.09 -9.98
N MET A 95 -3.44 0.24 -8.71
CA MET A 95 -4.76 0.74 -8.30
C MET A 95 -4.81 2.26 -8.12
N ARG A 96 -3.85 3.02 -8.66
CA ARG A 96 -3.79 4.50 -8.55
C ARG A 96 -5.06 5.22 -9.02
N ARG A 97 -5.85 4.58 -9.90
CA ARG A 97 -7.15 5.09 -10.37
C ARG A 97 -8.19 5.28 -9.27
N PHE A 98 -8.06 4.55 -8.15
CA PHE A 98 -8.94 4.69 -6.99
C PHE A 98 -8.36 5.60 -5.90
N ALA A 99 -7.18 6.20 -6.13
CA ALA A 99 -6.59 7.13 -5.18
C ALA A 99 -7.48 8.38 -5.04
N LYS A 100 -7.79 8.74 -3.79
CA LYS A 100 -8.55 9.95 -3.49
C LYS A 100 -7.60 11.15 -3.37
N MET A 101 -8.01 12.30 -3.92
CA MET A 101 -7.27 13.53 -3.72
C MET A 101 -7.29 13.93 -2.24
N MET A 102 -6.16 14.41 -1.73
CA MET A 102 -6.01 14.76 -0.30
C MET A 102 -7.10 15.73 0.21
N ARG A 103 -7.54 16.66 -0.64
CA ARG A 103 -8.63 17.62 -0.32
C ARG A 103 -10.00 16.96 -0.07
N ASP A 104 -10.25 15.81 -0.70
CA ASP A 104 -11.53 15.11 -0.63
C ASP A 104 -11.58 14.11 0.53
N ILE A 105 -10.42 13.82 1.13
CA ILE A 105 -10.31 12.98 2.33
C ILE A 105 -10.76 13.81 3.53
N LYS A 106 -12.08 13.84 3.76
CA LYS A 106 -12.67 14.31 5.02
C LYS A 106 -12.23 13.35 6.13
N LYS A 107 -11.09 13.60 6.77
CA LYS A 107 -10.86 13.08 8.13
C LYS A 107 -11.90 13.78 9.01
N PRO A 108 -12.88 13.08 9.61
CA PRO A 108 -13.51 13.67 10.78
C PRO A 108 -12.37 13.89 11.77
N LYS A 109 -11.98 15.14 12.01
CA LYS A 109 -11.20 15.46 13.21
C LYS A 109 -12.08 14.96 14.35
N GLU A 110 -11.65 13.93 15.07
CA GLU A 110 -12.27 13.58 16.34
C GLU A 110 -12.28 14.84 17.19
N LYS A 111 -13.46 15.46 17.35
CA LYS A 111 -13.66 16.53 18.32
C LYS A 111 -13.58 15.85 19.67
N LYS A 112 -12.40 15.82 20.29
CA LYS A 112 -12.26 15.44 21.70
C LYS A 112 -12.98 16.51 22.52
N ILE A 113 -14.20 16.18 22.94
CA ILE A 113 -15.01 16.91 23.91
C ILE A 113 -14.94 16.08 25.21
N PRO A 114 -14.70 16.68 26.38
CA PRO A 114 -14.56 18.11 26.66
C PRO A 114 -13.18 18.66 26.26
N ALA A 115 -13.14 19.95 25.92
CA ALA A 115 -11.89 20.66 25.70
C ALA A 115 -10.98 20.51 26.94
N PRO A 116 -9.65 20.36 26.78
CA PRO A 116 -8.74 20.38 27.91
C PRO A 116 -8.96 21.68 28.67
N ILE A 117 -9.36 21.57 29.94
CA ILE A 117 -9.62 22.71 30.82
C ILE A 117 -8.32 23.52 30.87
N ARG A 118 -8.30 24.66 30.17
CA ARG A 118 -7.20 25.61 30.33
C ARG A 118 -7.34 26.23 31.72
N PRO A 119 -6.26 26.35 32.50
CA PRO A 119 -6.35 27.03 33.79
C PRO A 119 -6.83 28.47 33.54
N ILE A 120 -7.90 28.85 34.24
CA ILE A 120 -8.39 30.23 34.26
C ILE A 120 -7.29 31.07 34.91
N ALA A 121 -6.71 32.02 34.16
CA ALA A 121 -5.81 33.00 34.74
C ALA A 121 -6.59 33.81 35.78
N ARG A 122 -6.24 33.66 37.06
CA ARG A 122 -6.74 34.57 38.10
C ARG A 122 -6.17 35.95 37.81
N ARG A 123 -7.06 36.94 37.69
CA ARG A 123 -6.67 38.35 37.60
C ARG A 123 -6.75 38.93 39.00
N THR A 124 -5.59 39.02 39.66
CA THR A 124 -5.18 40.01 40.68
C THR A 124 -3.77 39.65 41.12
#